data_AF-A0A1Y3D7R1-F1
#
_entry.id   AF-A0A1Y3D7R1-F1
#
_cell.length_a   1.000
_cell.length_b   1.000
_cell.length_c   1.000
_cell.angle_alpha   90.00
_cell.angle_beta   90.00
_cell.angle_gamma   90.00
#
_symmetry.space_group_name_H-M   'P 1'
#
loop_
_entity.id
_entity.type
_entity.pdbx_description
1 polymer ?
#
loop_
_entity_poly.entity_id
_entity_poly.type
_entity_poly.pdbx_seq_one_letter_code
_entity_poly.pdbx_strand_id
1 'polypeptide(L)' 'MISYKTLISITAIFFLLSLSFAVLGFYTTDYSLMTIALLFAIAGLLFKAEMKGRLHNPFNEK' A
#
# COMPACT_ATOMS: atom_id res chain seq x y z
N MET A 1 15.21 12.69 7.82
CA MET A 1 13.84 13.09 8.15
C MET A 1 12.99 12.91 6.90
N ILE A 2 12.25 11.79 6.78
CA ILE A 2 11.39 11.54 5.62
C ILE A 2 10.25 12.55 5.67
N SER A 3 10.19 13.44 4.68
CA SER A 3 9.17 14.50 4.64
C SER A 3 7.79 13.86 4.43
N TYR A 4 6.76 14.40 5.08
CA TYR A 4 5.36 13.96 4.91
C TYR A 4 4.94 13.88 3.43
N LYS A 5 5.49 14.76 2.59
CA LYS A 5 5.31 14.75 1.12
C LYS A 5 5.82 13.45 0.48
N THR A 6 6.95 12.92 0.95
CA THR A 6 7.54 11.67 0.45
C THR A 6 6.65 10.47 0.82
N LEU A 7 6.11 10.43 2.03
CA LEU A 7 5.18 9.39 2.49
C LEU A 7 3.87 9.37 1.69
N ILE A 8 3.30 10.54 1.39
CA ILE A 8 2.12 10.65 0.50
C ILE A 8 2.46 10.14 -0.89
N SER A 9 3.60 10.56 -1.45
CA SER A 9 4.02 10.16 -2.80
C SER A 9 4.19 8.65 -2.90
N ILE A 10 4.84 8.03 -1.91
CA ILE A 10 4.99 6.58 -1.82
C ILE A 10 3.62 5.90 -1.78
N THR A 11 2.73 6.33 -0.88
CA THR A 11 1.38 5.73 -0.76
C THR A 11 0.57 5.85 -2.06
N ALA A 12 0.69 6.97 -2.77
CA ALA A 12 0.06 7.16 -4.07
C ALA A 12 0.60 6.18 -5.11
N ILE A 13 1.93 5.97 -5.15
CA ILE A 13 2.58 5.00 -6.04
C ILE A 13 2.07 3.57 -5.76
N PHE A 14 1.97 3.16 -4.49
CA PHE A 14 1.44 1.84 -4.11
C PHE A 14 0.01 1.62 -4.64
N PHE A 15 -0.87 2.62 -4.53
CA PHE A 15 -2.22 2.55 -5.07
C PHE A 15 -2.25 2.51 -6.61
N LEU A 16 -1.38 3.27 -7.26
CA LEU A 16 -1.28 3.32 -8.71
C LEU A 16 -0.80 1.96 -9.27
N LEU A 17 0.22 1.36 -8.67
CA LEU A 17 0.68 0.01 -9.02
C LEU A 17 -0.40 -1.04 -8.75
N SER A 18 -1.10 -0.96 -7.61
CA SER A 18 -2.21 -1.86 -7.29
C SER A 18 -3.29 -1.81 -8.38
N LEU A 19 -3.68 -0.61 -8.81
CA LEU A 19 -4.65 -0.44 -9.89
C LEU A 19 -4.13 -1.01 -11.21
N SER A 20 -2.89 -0.73 -11.59
CA SER A 20 -2.29 -1.27 -12.82
C SER A 20 -2.27 -2.79 -12.82
N PHE A 21 -1.82 -3.44 -11.73
CA PHE A 21 -1.80 -4.89 -11.62
C PHE A 21 -3.20 -5.49 -11.52
N ALA A 22 -4.17 -4.79 -10.93
CA ALA A 22 -5.55 -5.24 -10.89
C ALA A 22 -6.18 -5.25 -12.30
N VAL A 23 -5.98 -4.19 -13.07
CA VAL A 23 -6.46 -4.09 -14.46
C VAL A 23 -5.78 -5.13 -15.34
N LEU A 24 -4.45 -5.26 -15.24
CA LEU A 24 -3.68 -6.28 -15.96
C LEU A 24 -4.12 -7.69 -15.59
N GLY A 25 -4.24 -8.01 -14.29
CA GLY A 25 -4.64 -9.33 -13.82
C GLY A 25 -6.07 -9.69 -14.20
N PHE A 26 -6.99 -8.72 -14.22
CA PHE A 26 -8.35 -8.93 -14.70
C PHE A 26 -8.39 -9.15 -16.22
N TYR A 27 -7.58 -8.41 -16.96
CA TYR A 27 -7.48 -8.55 -18.42
C TYR A 27 -6.88 -9.91 -18.84
N THR A 28 -5.79 -10.34 -18.18
CA THR A 28 -5.12 -11.60 -18.52
C THR A 28 -5.72 -12.81 -17.81
N THR A 29 -6.68 -12.61 -16.91
CA THR A 29 -7.24 -13.65 -16.01
C THR A 29 -6.14 -14.37 -15.22
N ASP A 30 -5.05 -13.66 -14.91
CA ASP A 30 -3.91 -14.21 -14.17
C ASP A 30 -4.07 -13.94 -12.67
N TYR A 31 -4.29 -15.02 -11.93
CA TYR A 31 -4.43 -15.00 -10.47
C TYR A 31 -3.18 -14.49 -9.75
N SER A 32 -1.99 -14.62 -10.34
CA SER A 32 -0.74 -14.13 -9.77
C SER A 32 -0.73 -12.60 -9.74
N LEU A 33 -1.11 -11.97 -10.86
CA LEU A 33 -1.21 -10.51 -10.97
C LEU A 33 -2.30 -9.94 -10.05
N MET A 34 -3.43 -10.64 -9.92
CA MET A 34 -4.48 -10.28 -8.97
C MET A 34 -3.98 -10.36 -7.51
N THR A 35 -3.21 -11.39 -7.18
CA THR A 35 -2.61 -11.54 -5.84
C THR A 35 -1.62 -10.43 -5.55
N ILE A 36 -0.77 -10.08 -6.52
CA ILE A 36 0.17 -8.95 -6.41
C ILE A 36 -0.60 -7.65 -6.20
N ALA A 37 -1.66 -7.40 -6.98
CA ALA A 37 -2.50 -6.21 -6.82
C ALA A 37 -3.09 -6.09 -5.41
N LEU A 38 -3.55 -7.21 -4.84
CA LEU A 38 -4.08 -7.30 -3.48
C LEU A 38 -3.01 -6.98 -2.43
N LEU A 39 -1.78 -7.52 -2.59
CA LEU A 39 -0.66 -7.23 -1.70
C LEU A 39 -0.31 -5.73 -1.70
N PHE A 40 -0.27 -5.10 -2.87
CA PHE A 40 -0.05 -3.65 -2.98
C PHE A 40 -1.18 -2.83 -2.33
N ALA A 41 -2.43 -3.28 -2.43
CA ALA A 41 -3.56 -2.62 -1.78
C ALA A 41 -3.44 -2.68 -0.24
N ILE A 42 -3.10 -3.85 0.31
CA ILE A 42 -2.90 -4.05 1.75
C ILE A 42 -1.71 -3.21 2.24
N ALA A 43 -0.60 -3.20 1.50
CA ALA A 43 0.56 -2.38 1.82
C ALA A 43 0.21 -0.88 1.85
N GLY A 44 -0.56 -0.39 0.87
CA GLY A 44 -1.04 1.00 0.85
C GLY A 44 -1.94 1.34 2.05
N LEU A 45 -2.80 0.41 2.48
CA LEU A 45 -3.64 0.59 3.67
C LEU A 45 -2.80 0.62 4.96
N LEU A 46 -1.81 -0.26 5.10
CA LEU A 46 -0.89 -0.28 6.23
C LEU A 46 -0.08 1.01 6.30
N PHE A 47 0.48 1.48 5.19
CA PHE A 47 1.18 2.76 5.12
C PHE A 47 0.27 3.93 5.53
N LYS A 48 -0.97 3.94 5.04
CA LYS A 48 -1.96 4.98 5.42
C LYS A 48 -2.32 4.91 6.91
N ALA A 49 -2.39 3.71 7.49
CA ALA A 49 -2.66 3.52 8.91
C ALA A 49 -1.48 3.97 9.79
N GLU A 50 -0.25 3.67 9.37
CA GLU A 50 1.00 4.14 9.99
C GLU A 50 1.07 5.66 9.98
N MET A 51 0.80 6.29 8.83
CA MET A 51 0.76 7.76 8.70
C MET A 51 -0.27 8.43 9.60
N LYS A 52 -1.36 7.73 9.95
CA LYS A 52 -2.39 8.24 10.87
C LYS A 52 -2.05 7.97 12.34
N GLY A 53 -0.89 7.39 12.65
CA GLY A 53 -0.52 6.96 14.00
C GLY A 53 -1.50 5.93 14.57
N ARG A 54 -2.21 5.19 13.72
CA ARG A 54 -3.22 4.19 14.13
C ARG A 54 -2.63 2.79 14.29
N LEU A 55 -1.42 2.54 13.81
CA LEU A 55 -0.70 1.35 14.20
C LEU A 55 -0.29 1.52 15.66
N HIS A 56 -0.89 0.69 16.51
CA HIS A 56 -0.45 0.52 17.89
C HIS A 56 1.00 0.05 17.84
N ASN A 57 1.92 0.89 18.30
CA ASN A 57 3.32 0.50 18.46
C ASN A 57 3.45 -0.22 19.80
N PRO A 58 3.59 -1.56 19.84
CA PRO A 58 3.72 -2.30 21.10
C PRO A 58 5.03 -2.01 21.84
N PHE A 59 5.96 -1.27 21.23
CA PHE A 59 7.23 -0.86 21.82
C PHE A 59 7.23 0.59 22.31
N ASN A 60 6.07 1.27 22.31
CA ASN A 60 5.92 2.65 22.78
C ASN A 60 5.26 2.72 24.18
N GLU A 61 5.55 1.77 25.06
CA GLU A 61 5.27 1.89 26.49
C GLU A 61 6.49 2.49 27.21
N LYS A 62 6.51 3.83 27.26
CA LYS A 62 7.39 4.69 28.07
C LYS A 62 8.91 4.65 27.81
#